data_AF-A0A3B9BBU3-F1
#
_entry.id   AF-A0A3B9BBU3-F1
#
_cell.length_a   1.000
_cell.length_b   1.000
_cell.length_c   1.000
_cell.angle_alpha   90.00
_cell.angle_beta   90.00
_cell.angle_gamma   90.00
#
_symmetry.space_group_name_H-M   'P 1'
#
loop_
_entity.id
_entity.type
_entity.pdbx_description
1 polymer ?
#
loop_
_entity_poly.entity_id
_entity_poly.type
_entity_poly.pdbx_seq_one_letter_code
_entity_poly.pdbx_strand_id
1 'polypeptide(L)'
;MPRPKAEIPEYSRHSSGQARVRINGKAIYLGKYGTPESFAKYHAILAAHAAGTLDNDLPDTTEPTVRIVCADYRQRRLLRYDSQPADQGRRVGLDH
;
A
#
# COMPACT_ATOMS: atom_id res chain seq x y z
N MET A 1 -21.12 -17.31 3.65
CA MET A 1 -21.13 -15.82 3.58
C MET A 1 -19.73 -15.32 3.88
N PRO A 2 -19.18 -14.35 3.12
CA PRO A 2 -17.94 -13.69 3.51
C PRO A 2 -18.13 -13.00 4.86
N ARG A 3 -17.21 -13.22 5.81
CA ARG A 3 -17.27 -12.57 7.13
C ARG A 3 -17.01 -11.07 6.93
N PRO A 4 -17.87 -10.17 7.44
CA PRO A 4 -17.59 -8.74 7.41
C PRO A 4 -16.25 -8.47 8.11
N LYS A 5 -15.42 -7.60 7.54
CA LYS A 5 -14.17 -7.20 8.16
C LYS A 5 -14.50 -6.48 9.47
N ALA A 6 -13.85 -6.88 10.56
CA ALA A 6 -13.99 -6.17 11.82
C ALA A 6 -13.39 -4.76 11.68
N GLU A 7 -14.12 -3.74 12.16
CA GLU A 7 -13.64 -2.36 12.20
C GLU A 7 -12.42 -2.21 13.10
N ILE A 8 -12.38 -2.99 14.19
CA ILE A 8 -11.29 -3.01 15.16
C ILE A 8 -10.46 -4.29 14.93
N PRO A 9 -9.16 -4.16 14.61
CA PRO A 9 -8.26 -5.29 14.52
C PRO A 9 -8.18 -6.09 15.83
N GLU A 10 -8.32 -7.41 15.74
CA GLU A 10 -8.32 -8.29 16.91
C GLU A 10 -6.91 -8.48 17.49
N TYR A 11 -6.76 -8.25 18.80
CA TYR A 11 -5.57 -8.62 19.55
C TYR A 11 -5.61 -10.13 19.88
N SER A 12 -4.71 -10.89 19.28
CA SER A 12 -4.70 -12.36 19.38
C SER A 12 -3.35 -12.92 19.82
N ARG A 13 -3.37 -14.09 20.45
CA ARG A 13 -2.16 -14.84 20.81
C ARG A 13 -1.74 -15.76 19.68
N HIS A 14 -0.46 -15.72 19.30
CA HIS A 14 0.16 -16.71 18.43
C HIS A 14 0.58 -17.95 19.22
N SER A 15 0.73 -19.09 18.54
CA SER A 15 1.20 -20.34 19.14
C SER A 15 2.57 -20.21 19.82
N SER A 16 3.44 -19.32 19.31
CA SER A 16 4.74 -18.99 19.91
C SER A 16 4.66 -18.18 21.22
N GLY A 17 3.46 -17.83 21.69
CA GLY A 17 3.25 -17.00 22.89
C GLY A 17 3.40 -15.49 22.64
N GLN A 18 3.57 -15.07 21.40
CA GLN A 18 3.62 -13.67 21.01
C GLN A 18 2.20 -13.12 20.75
N ALA A 19 1.98 -11.86 21.08
CA ALA A 19 0.81 -11.11 20.65
C ALA A 19 0.93 -10.72 19.18
N ARG A 20 -0.18 -10.82 18.46
CA ARG A 20 -0.29 -10.41 17.06
C ARG A 20 -1.64 -9.78 16.75
N VAL A 21 -1.64 -8.92 15.74
CA VAL A 21 -2.85 -8.32 15.15
C VAL A 21 -2.83 -8.59 13.65
N ARG A 22 -4.01 -8.82 13.07
CA ARG A 22 -4.17 -8.98 11.62
C ARG A 22 -4.76 -7.72 11.02
N ILE A 23 -4.02 -7.07 10.12
CA ILE A 23 -4.45 -5.88 9.37
C ILE A 23 -4.17 -6.16 7.90
N ASN A 24 -5.18 -5.99 7.05
CA ASN A 24 -5.06 -6.20 5.60
C ASN A 24 -4.41 -7.53 5.19
N GLY A 25 -4.70 -8.61 5.93
CA GLY A 25 -4.14 -9.93 5.67
C GLY A 25 -2.69 -10.12 6.15
N LYS A 26 -2.02 -9.08 6.64
CA LYS A 26 -0.69 -9.13 7.23
C LYS A 26 -0.78 -9.32 8.74
N ALA A 27 0.10 -10.14 9.31
CA ALA A 27 0.19 -10.36 10.75
C ALA A 27 1.33 -9.52 11.33
N ILE A 28 1.00 -8.60 12.25
CA ILE A 28 1.97 -7.75 12.94
C ILE A 28 2.18 -8.28 14.35
N TYR A 29 3.43 -8.56 14.73
CA TYR A 29 3.79 -9.07 16.05
C TYR A 29 4.13 -7.93 17.01
N LEU A 30 3.59 -7.99 18.22
CA LEU A 30 3.68 -6.93 19.23
C LEU A 30 4.70 -7.28 20.34
N GLY A 31 5.19 -8.52 20.36
CA GLY A 31 6.04 -9.05 21.43
C GLY A 31 5.30 -10.08 22.26
N LYS A 32 5.69 -10.28 23.52
CA LYS A 32 5.08 -11.31 24.39
C LYS A 32 3.62 -10.97 24.71
N TYR A 33 2.74 -11.97 24.62
CA TYR A 33 1.31 -11.78 24.88
C TYR A 33 1.03 -11.36 26.32
N GLY A 34 0.30 -10.26 26.48
CA GLY A 34 -0.20 -9.78 27.77
C GLY A 34 0.77 -8.90 28.55
N THR A 35 1.88 -8.47 27.92
CA THR A 35 2.80 -7.50 28.54
C THR A 35 2.34 -6.07 28.27
N PRO A 36 2.67 -5.10 29.15
CA PRO A 36 2.36 -3.69 28.93
C PRO A 36 2.94 -3.16 27.61
N GLU A 37 4.13 -3.63 27.23
CA GLU A 37 4.75 -3.28 25.93
C GLU A 37 3.91 -3.75 24.73
N SER A 38 3.34 -4.96 24.80
CA SER A 38 2.49 -5.48 23.74
C SER A 38 1.19 -4.69 23.61
N PHE A 39 0.62 -4.25 24.72
CA PHE A 39 -0.56 -3.36 24.74
C PHE A 39 -0.22 -1.96 24.20
N ALA A 40 0.90 -1.37 24.59
CA ALA A 40 1.31 -0.06 24.08
C ALA A 40 1.43 -0.07 22.55
N LYS A 41 2.06 -1.10 21.98
CA LYS A 41 2.14 -1.29 20.52
C LYS A 41 0.78 -1.55 19.88
N TYR A 42 -0.08 -2.32 20.54
CA TYR A 42 -1.46 -2.54 20.08
C TYR A 42 -2.22 -1.22 19.94
N HIS A 43 -2.18 -0.35 20.96
CA HIS A 43 -2.84 0.96 20.92
C HIS A 43 -2.25 1.88 19.85
N ALA A 44 -0.92 1.89 19.68
CA ALA A 44 -0.28 2.64 18.61
C ALA A 44 -0.76 2.19 17.22
N ILE A 45 -0.89 0.87 17.02
CA ILE A 45 -1.43 0.29 15.78
C ILE A 45 -2.90 0.66 15.59
N LEU A 46 -3.73 0.61 16.63
CA LEU A 46 -5.12 1.02 16.53
C LEU A 46 -5.27 2.50 16.12
N ALA A 47 -4.45 3.39 16.70
CA ALA A 47 -4.45 4.80 16.33
C ALA A 47 -4.02 5.00 14.87
N ALA A 48 -2.97 4.31 14.43
CA ALA A 48 -2.50 4.37 13.04
C ALA A 48 -3.49 3.75 12.05
N HIS A 49 -4.25 2.73 12.47
CA HIS A 49 -5.33 2.12 11.68
C HIS A 49 -6.51 3.07 11.54
N ALA A 50 -6.94 3.71 12.63
CA ALA A 50 -8.01 4.71 12.61
C ALA A 50 -7.64 5.94 11.76
N ALA A 51 -6.35 6.30 11.72
CA ALA A 51 -5.84 7.36 10.85
C ALA A 51 -5.63 6.93 9.38
N GLY A 52 -5.89 5.66 9.02
CA GLY A 52 -5.68 5.14 7.66
C GLY A 52 -4.21 5.09 7.21
N THR A 53 -3.26 5.18 8.16
CA THR A 53 -1.81 5.25 7.84
C THR A 53 -1.17 3.85 7.76
N LEU A 54 -1.87 2.80 8.20
CA LEU A 54 -1.39 1.42 8.09
C LEU A 54 -1.69 0.77 6.73
N ASP A 55 -2.46 1.43 5.87
CA ASP A 55 -2.79 1.02 4.49
C ASP A 55 -1.68 1.34 3.48
N ASN A 56 -0.43 1.38 3.92
CA ASN A 56 0.68 1.56 2.99
C ASN A 56 1.06 0.20 2.38
N ASP A 57 0.27 -0.24 1.40
CA ASP A 57 0.79 -0.92 0.22
C ASP A 57 1.54 0.09 -0.67
N LEU A 58 2.39 0.93 -0.07
CA LEU A 58 3.46 1.52 -0.84
C LEU A 58 4.31 0.32 -1.29
N PRO A 59 4.46 0.08 -2.60
CA PRO A 59 5.43 -0.90 -3.03
C PRO A 59 6.76 -0.46 -2.43
N ASP A 60 7.40 -1.36 -1.68
CA ASP A 60 8.76 -1.21 -1.16
C ASP A 60 9.69 -1.14 -2.37
N THR A 61 9.70 0.02 -3.02
CA THR A 61 10.23 0.20 -4.36
C THR A 61 11.69 0.57 -4.22
N THR A 62 12.50 -0.38 -3.76
CA THR A 62 13.91 -0.39 -4.17
C THR A 62 14.02 -0.75 -5.66
N GLU A 63 12.97 -1.39 -6.22
CA GLU A 63 12.87 -1.74 -7.64
C GLU A 63 11.59 -1.15 -8.26
N PRO A 64 11.68 -0.39 -9.37
CA PRO A 64 10.53 0.24 -9.99
C PRO A 64 9.53 -0.81 -10.48
N THR A 65 8.28 -0.70 -10.04
CA THR A 65 7.19 -1.55 -10.56
C THR A 65 7.02 -1.35 -12.07
N VAL A 66 6.60 -2.40 -12.80
CA VAL A 66 6.30 -2.35 -14.25
C VAL A 66 5.43 -1.14 -14.64
N ARG A 67 4.45 -0.77 -13.80
CA ARG A 67 3.61 0.43 -14.01
C ARG A 67 4.44 1.72 -14.12
N ILE A 68 5.43 1.89 -13.24
CA ILE A 68 6.32 3.07 -13.24
C ILE A 68 7.25 3.04 -14.46
N VAL A 69 7.81 1.87 -14.80
CA VAL A 69 8.66 1.70 -15.99
C VAL A 69 7.87 2.01 -17.28
N CYS A 70 6.63 1.54 -17.39
CA CYS A 70 5.77 1.86 -18.52
C CYS A 70 5.40 3.35 -18.58
N ALA A 71 5.18 4.01 -17.44
CA ALA A 71 4.90 5.45 -17.39
C ALA A 71 6.13 6.27 -17.82
N ASP A 72 7.32 5.95 -17.31
CA ASP A 72 8.59 6.59 -17.70
C ASP A 72 8.87 6.42 -19.19
N TYR A 73 8.70 5.20 -19.73
CA TYR A 73 8.89 4.95 -21.15
C TYR A 73 7.93 5.76 -22.03
N ARG A 74 6.65 5.87 -21.66
CA ARG A 74 5.68 6.71 -22.39
C ARG A 74 6.10 8.18 -22.38
N GLN A 75 6.52 8.69 -21.24
CA GLN A 75 6.94 10.09 -21.09
C GLN A 75 8.20 10.40 -21.90
N ARG A 76 9.21 9.53 -21.85
CA ARG A 76 10.42 9.63 -22.69
C ARG A 76 10.12 9.55 -24.17
N ARG A 77 9.20 8.66 -24.58
CA ARG A 77 8.79 8.54 -25.97
C ARG A 77 8.11 9.85 -26.43
N LEU A 78 7.17 10.39 -25.67
CA LEU A 78 6.46 11.63 -26.01
C LEU A 78 7.43 12.82 -26.16
N LEU A 79 8.41 12.98 -25.27
CA LEU A 79 9.42 14.04 -25.35
C LEU A 79 10.23 14.02 -26.67
N ARG A 80 10.46 12.83 -27.25
CA ARG A 80 11.18 12.69 -28.53
C ARG A 80 10.33 13.07 -29.74
N TYR A 81 9.01 12.94 -29.65
CA TYR A 81 8.08 13.30 -30.73
C TYR A 81 7.57 14.74 -30.63
N ASP A 82 7.64 15.37 -29.45
CA ASP A 82 7.21 16.77 -29.25
C ASP A 82 8.19 17.79 -29.89
N SER A 83 9.43 17.39 -30.17
CA SER A 83 10.44 18.21 -30.85
C SER A 83 10.34 18.22 -32.39
N GLN A 84 9.37 17.52 -32.98
CA GLN A 84 9.12 17.52 -34.43
C GLN A 84 7.78 18.21 -34.75
N PRO A 85 7.78 19.42 -35.35
CA PRO A 85 6.55 20.16 -35.66
C PRO A 85 5.64 19.44 -36.68
N ALA A 86 6.12 18.37 -37.32
CA ALA A 86 5.34 17.53 -38.24
C ALA A 86 4.34 16.58 -37.53
N ASP A 87 4.52 16.29 -36.23
CA ASP A 87 3.69 15.31 -35.50
C ASP A 87 2.50 15.93 -34.76
N GLN A 88 2.42 17.26 -34.66
CA GLN A 88 1.32 17.97 -33.98
C GLN A 88 -0.05 17.78 -34.67
N GLY A 89 -0.08 17.44 -35.95
CA GLY A 89 -1.31 17.26 -36.74
C GLY A 89 -2.12 15.99 -36.42
N ARG A 90 -1.58 15.05 -35.62
CA ARG A 90 -2.21 13.75 -35.35
C ARG A 90 -2.92 13.66 -33.98
N ARG A 91 -3.24 14.80 -33.36
CA ARG A 91 -3.95 14.87 -32.07
C ARG A 91 -5.43 15.28 -32.18
N VAL A 92 -5.97 15.49 -33.39
CA VAL A 92 -7.35 15.99 -33.61
C VAL A 92 -8.33 14.87 -33.99
N GLY A 93 -8.22 13.68 -33.40
CA GLY A 93 -9.05 12.54 -33.84
C GLY A 93 -9.29 11.43 -32.83
N LEU A 94 -9.29 11.73 -31.53
CA LEU A 94 -9.63 10.74 -30.52
C LEU A 94 -10.48 11.30 -29.36
N ASP A 95 -11.40 12.22 -29.68
CA ASP A 95 -12.48 12.65 -28.79
C ASP A 95 -13.79 12.69 -29.59
N HIS A 96 -14.44 11.53 -29.74
CA HIS A 96 -15.89 11.35 -29.96
C HIS A 96 -16.32 9.95 -29.56
#